data_AF-A0AA96LQC0-F1
#
_entry.id   AF-A0AA96LQC0-F1
#
_cell.length_a   1.000
_cell.length_b   1.000
_cell.length_c   1.000
_cell.angle_alpha   90.00
_cell.angle_beta   90.00
_cell.angle_gamma   90.00
#
_symmetry.space_group_name_H-M   'P 1'
#
loop_
_entity.id
_entity.type
_entity.pdbx_description
1 polymer ?
#
loop_
_entity_poly.entity_id
_entity_poly.type
_entity_poly.pdbx_seq_one_letter_code
_entity_poly.pdbx_strand_id
1 'polypeptide(L)' 'MLSVEDANKIIAFLSAAYFATDDGEARKEFNRLANELRKASGQPAE' A
#
# COMPACT_ATOMS: atom_id res chain seq x y z
N MET A 1 15.46 7.35 4.40
CA MET A 1 14.59 7.36 3.21
C MET A 1 14.14 5.92 3.00
N LEU A 2 12.85 5.64 2.87
CA LEU A 2 12.37 4.28 2.57
C LEU A 2 12.79 3.95 1.13
N SER A 3 13.37 2.77 0.91
CA SER A 3 13.74 2.34 -0.45
C SER A 3 12.47 2.01 -1.26
N VAL A 4 12.51 2.23 -2.58
CA VAL A 4 11.43 1.81 -3.47
C VAL A 4 11.18 0.30 -3.38
N GLU A 5 12.25 -0.48 -3.25
CA GLU A 5 12.17 -1.93 -3.13
C GLU A 5 11.39 -2.37 -1.88
N ASP A 6 11.74 -1.84 -0.71
CA ASP A 6 11.07 -2.20 0.54
C ASP A 6 9.64 -1.68 0.59
N ALA A 7 9.39 -0.49 0.05
CA ALA A 7 8.03 0.02 -0.10
C ALA A 7 7.16 -0.93 -0.94
N ASN A 8 7.69 -1.43 -2.06
CA ASN A 8 6.95 -2.32 -2.95
C ASN A 8 6.66 -3.69 -2.32
N LYS A 9 7.57 -4.22 -1.48
CA LYS A 9 7.30 -5.44 -0.70
C LYS A 9 6.13 -5.25 0.26
N ILE A 10 6.06 -4.11 0.95
CA ILE A 10 4.96 -3.81 1.89
C ILE A 10 3.66 -3.53 1.13
N ILE A 11 3.71 -2.78 0.03
CA ILE A 11 2.55 -2.52 -0.83
C ILE A 11 1.97 -3.83 -1.37
N ALA A 12 2.80 -4.80 -1.78
CA ALA A 12 2.34 -6.11 -2.22
C ALA A 12 1.59 -6.87 -1.12
N PHE A 13 2.07 -6.80 0.13
CA PHE A 13 1.37 -7.36 1.28
C PHE A 13 0.01 -6.69 1.53
N LEU A 14 -0.07 -5.36 1.47
CA LEU A 14 -1.33 -4.62 1.59
C LEU A 14 -2.31 -4.93 0.45
N SER A 15 -1.79 -5.13 -0.77
CA SER A 15 -2.59 -5.54 -1.92
C SER A 15 -3.19 -6.93 -1.72
N ALA A 16 -2.41 -7.89 -1.21
CA ALA A 16 -2.95 -9.21 -0.87
C ALA A 16 -4.07 -9.11 0.19
N ALA A 17 -3.88 -8.27 1.21
CA ALA A 17 -4.90 -8.03 2.24
C ALA A 17 -6.18 -7.39 1.66
N TYR A 18 -6.05 -6.47 0.70
CA TYR A 18 -7.18 -5.88 -0.02
C TYR A 18 -8.06 -6.92 -0.72
N PHE A 19 -7.44 -7.91 -1.37
CA PHE A 19 -8.17 -8.99 -2.05
C PHE A 19 -8.66 -10.10 -1.10
N ALA A 20 -8.10 -10.20 0.11
CA ALA A 20 -8.48 -11.21 1.09
C ALA A 20 -9.68 -10.81 1.98
N THR A 21 -10.08 -9.55 1.97
CA THR A 21 -11.22 -9.04 2.76
C THR A 21 -12.37 -8.59 1.87
N ASP A 22 -13.60 -8.67 2.41
CA ASP A 22 -14.80 -8.08 1.81
C ASP A 22 -15.26 -6.79 2.53
N ASP A 23 -14.57 -6.40 3.60
CA ASP A 23 -14.85 -5.14 4.30
C ASP A 23 -14.40 -3.94 3.45
N GLY A 24 -15.36 -3.05 3.15
CA GLY A 24 -15.12 -1.88 2.30
C GLY A 24 -14.23 -0.82 2.94
N GLU A 25 -14.28 -0.65 4.27
CA GLU A 25 -13.43 0.32 4.97
C GLU A 25 -11.99 -0.18 5.07
N ALA A 26 -11.80 -1.48 5.29
CA ALA A 26 -10.49 -2.11 5.24
C ALA A 26 -9.83 -1.95 3.86
N ARG A 27 -10.59 -2.15 2.77
CA ARG A 27 -10.11 -1.93 1.39
C ARG A 27 -9.66 -0.48 1.16
N LYS A 28 -10.42 0.51 1.64
CA LYS A 28 -10.04 1.93 1.56
C LYS A 28 -8.75 2.19 2.33
N GLU A 29 -8.61 1.63 3.53
CA GLU A 29 -7.44 1.85 4.37
C GLU A 29 -6.18 1.20 3.78
N PHE A 30 -6.26 -0.01 3.21
CA PHE A 30 -5.11 -0.62 2.53
C PHE A 30 -4.64 0.21 1.34
N ASN A 31 -5.56 0.75 0.55
CA ASN A 31 -5.21 1.63 -0.56
C ASN A 31 -4.55 2.94 -0.08
N ARG A 32 -5.10 3.57 0.97
CA ARG A 32 -4.51 4.76 1.61
C ARG A 32 -3.08 4.49 2.09
N LEU A 33 -2.87 3.39 2.82
CA LEU A 33 -1.55 3.00 3.34
C LEU A 33 -0.55 2.71 2.23
N ALA A 34 -0.97 2.06 1.13
CA ALA A 34 -0.12 1.85 -0.03
C ALA A 34 0.36 3.18 -0.63
N ASN A 35 -0.53 4.18 -0.72
CA ASN A 35 -0.17 5.51 -1.21
C ASN A 35 0.77 6.29 -0.26
N GLU A 36 0.64 6.12 1.05
CA GLU A 36 1.62 6.67 2.00
C GLU A 36 3.02 6.05 1.83
N LEU A 37 3.10 4.74 1.54
CA LEU A 37 4.37 4.06 1.26
C LEU A 37 4.99 4.54 -0.06
N ARG A 38 4.17 4.78 -1.09
CA ARG A 38 4.63 5.38 -2.36
C ARG A 38 5.23 6.75 -2.10
N LYS A 39 4.52 7.62 -1.38
CA LYS A 39 5.01 8.95 -1.00
C LYS A 39 6.31 8.89 -0.20
N ALA A 40 6.38 8.02 0.81
CA ALA A 40 7.57 7.86 1.66
C ALA A 40 8.80 7.34 0.90
N SER A 41 8.60 6.66 -0.23
CA SER A 41 9.64 6.14 -1.11
C SER A 41 9.86 6.98 -2.38
N GLY A 42 9.20 8.13 -2.52
CA GLY A 42 9.34 9.04 -3.66
C GLY A 42 8.63 8.58 -4.94
N GLN A 43 7.70 7.64 -4.84
CA GLN A 43 6.87 7.16 -5.94
C GLN A 43 5.58 7.99 -6.06
N PRO A 44 5.01 8.14 -7.27
CA PRO A 44 3.68 8.75 -7.44
C PRO A 44 2.60 7.90 -6.78
N ALA A 45 1.53 8.53 -6.29
CA ALA A 45 0.34 7.80 -5.82
C ALA A 45 -0.43 7.19 -7.01
N GLU A 46 -1.17 6.11 -6.74
CA GLU A 46 -2.16 5.52 -7.65
C GLU A 46 -3.57 6.05 -7.37
#